data_AF-A0A1C3Y168-F1
#
_entry.id   AF-A0A1C3Y168-F1
#
_cell.length_a   1.000
_cell.length_b   1.000
_cell.length_c   1.000
_cell.angle_alpha   90.00
_cell.angle_beta   90.00
_cell.angle_gamma   90.00
#
_symmetry.space_group_name_H-M   'P 1'
#
loop_
_entity.id
_entity.type
_entity.pdbx_description
1 polymer ?
#
loop_
_entity_poly.entity_id
_entity_poly.type
_entity_poly.pdbx_seq_one_letter_code
_entity_poly.pdbx_strand_id
1 'polypeptide(L)' 'MKLSEQVKPISYLKAHAPEIIRTLKDNPQPVVITLHGEAKAIPQDRPV' A
#
# COMPACT_ATOMS: atom_id res chain seq x y z
N MET A 1 0.26 12.56 -9.95
CA MET A 1 0.15 11.30 -9.19
C MET A 1 -0.95 10.46 -9.81
N LYS A 2 -0.68 9.21 -10.21
CA LYS A 2 -1.73 8.33 -10.74
C LYS A 2 -2.31 7.51 -9.59
N LEU A 3 -3.62 7.62 -9.38
CA LEU A 3 -4.32 6.86 -8.33
C LEU A 3 -4.09 5.33 -8.47
N SER A 4 -3.92 4.84 -9.70
CA SER A 4 -3.60 3.44 -10.00
C SER A 4 -2.29 2.95 -9.38
N GLU A 5 -1.35 3.83 -9.07
CA GLU A 5 -0.07 3.47 -8.44
C GLU A 5 -0.25 3.23 -6.93
N GLN A 6 -1.27 3.82 -6.33
CA GLN A 6 -1.58 3.71 -4.90
C GLN A 6 -2.62 2.60 -4.61
N VAL A 7 -3.31 2.07 -5.61
CA VAL A 7 -4.26 0.95 -5.42
C VAL A 7 -3.57 -0.36 -5.80
N LYS A 8 -3.45 -1.29 -4.84
CA LYS A 8 -2.79 -2.59 -5.04
C LYS A 8 -3.68 -3.73 -4.53
N PRO A 9 -3.77 -4.87 -5.25
CA PRO A 9 -4.46 -6.04 -4.72
C PRO A 9 -3.70 -6.66 -3.55
N ILE A 10 -4.39 -7.39 -2.69
CA ILE A 10 -3.78 -8.09 -1.54
C ILE A 10 -2.71 -9.10 -1.95
N SER A 11 -2.78 -9.64 -3.18
CA SER A 11 -1.73 -10.50 -3.75
C SER A 11 -0.40 -9.75 -3.91
N TYR A 12 -0.44 -8.47 -4.29
CA TYR A 12 0.75 -7.63 -4.40
C TYR A 12 1.38 -7.38 -3.03
N LEU A 13 0.55 -7.10 -2.01
CA LEU A 13 1.03 -6.98 -0.63
C LEU A 13 1.72 -8.26 -0.16
N LYS A 14 1.14 -9.43 -0.42
CA LYS A 14 1.74 -10.72 -0.04
C LYS A 14 3.10 -10.97 -0.71
N ALA A 15 3.26 -10.57 -1.96
CA ALA A 15 4.49 -10.76 -2.72
C ALA A 15 5.58 -9.71 -2.38
N HIS A 16 5.18 -8.48 -2.03
CA HIS A 16 6.08 -7.31 -1.93
C HIS A 16 5.99 -6.57 -0.60
N ALA A 17 5.56 -7.22 0.49
CA ALA A 17 5.44 -6.58 1.80
C ALA A 17 6.69 -5.82 2.25
N PRO A 18 7.93 -6.34 2.09
CA PRO A 18 9.14 -5.62 2.49
C PRO A 18 9.35 -4.30 1.71
N GLU A 19 9.02 -4.28 0.42
CA GLU A 19 9.15 -3.09 -0.44
C GLU A 19 8.11 -2.04 -0.06
N ILE A 20 6.88 -2.46 0.26
CA ILE A 20 5.81 -1.56 0.73
C ILE A 20 6.21 -0.90 2.05
N ILE A 21 6.74 -1.66 3.01
CA ILE A 21 7.16 -1.11 4.31
C ILE A 21 8.30 -0.09 4.14
N ARG A 22 9.31 -0.40 3.31
CA ARG A 22 10.40 0.54 3.00
C ARG A 22 9.88 1.81 2.35
N THR A 23 8.98 1.65 1.37
CA THR A 23 8.38 2.78 0.66
C THR A 23 7.62 3.68 1.61
N LEU A 24 6.79 3.11 2.51
CA LEU A 24 6.02 3.89 3.48
C LEU A 24 6.90 4.70 4.44
N LYS A 25 8.09 4.18 4.77
CA LYS A 25 9.08 4.89 5.61
C LYS A 25 9.75 6.03 4.86
N ASP A 26 10.24 5.77 3.65
CA ASP A 26 11.04 6.74 2.88
C ASP A 26 10.16 7.78 2.17
N ASN A 27 8.91 7.41 1.85
CA ASN A 27 7.90 8.23 1.20
C ASN A 27 6.51 7.82 1.72
N PRO A 28 5.94 8.54 2.70
CA PRO A 28 4.73 8.16 3.44
C PRO A 28 3.43 8.35 2.62
N GLN A 29 3.44 7.95 1.35
CA GLN A 29 2.24 7.90 0.53
C GLN A 29 1.43 6.66 0.87
N PRO A 30 0.16 6.82 1.28
CA PRO A 30 -0.70 5.68 1.60
C PRO A 30 -0.96 4.81 0.36
N VAL A 31 -1.04 3.51 0.59
CA VAL A 31 -1.41 2.52 -0.42
C VAL A 31 -2.78 1.95 -0.05
N VAL A 32 -3.73 1.89 -0.96
CA VAL A 32 -5.01 1.22 -0.77
C VAL A 32 -4.85 -0.24 -1.17
N ILE A 33 -5.13 -1.15 -0.22
CA ILE A 33 -5.13 -2.59 -0.46
C ILE A 33 -6.54 -3.06 -0.78
N THR A 34 -6.70 -3.79 -1.89
CA THR A 34 -7.98 -4.34 -2.34
C THR A 34 -8.05 -5.86 -2.26
N LEU A 35 -9.25 -6.40 -2.08
CA LEU A 35 -9.56 -7.83 -2.24
C LEU A 35 -10.76 -7.95 -3.18
N HIS A 36 -10.60 -8.66 -4.29
CA HIS A 36 -11.62 -8.77 -5.35
C HIS A 36 -12.15 -7.40 -5.83
N GLY A 37 -11.27 -6.39 -5.90
CA GLY A 37 -11.63 -5.03 -6.34
C GLY A 37 -12.17 -4.13 -5.23
N GLU A 38 -12.48 -4.66 -4.05
CA GLU A 38 -12.99 -3.88 -2.91
C GLU A 38 -11.86 -3.42 -2.00
N ALA A 39 -11.85 -2.15 -1.61
CA ALA A 39 -10.89 -1.63 -0.63
C ALA A 39 -11.06 -2.30 0.75
N LYS A 40 -9.95 -2.73 1.36
CA LYS A 40 -9.95 -3.43 2.65
C LYS A 40 -9.02 -2.81 3.70
N ALA A 41 -7.92 -2.20 3.29
CA ALA A 41 -6.95 -1.62 4.23
C ALA A 41 -6.14 -0.49 3.59
N ILE A 42 -5.55 0.35 4.43
CA ILE A 42 -4.61 1.40 4.02
C ILE A 42 -3.38 1.32 4.93
N PRO A 43 -2.27 0.70 4.48
CA PRO A 43 -0.99 0.81 5.16
C PRO A 43 -0.48 2.26 5.12
N GLN A 44 -0.02 2.74 6.28
CA GLN A 44 0.55 4.06 6.47
C GLN A 44 1.63 3.98 7.55
N ASP A 45 2.73 4.69 7.36
CA ASP A 45 3.66 4.96 8.46
C ASP A 45 3.15 6.18 9.23
N ARG A 46 3.07 6.09 10.56
CA ARG A 46 2.65 7.22 11.40
C ARG A 46 3.88 7.76 12.14
N PRO A 47 4.23 9.04 11.99
CA PRO A 47 5.19 9.65 12.90
C PRO A 47 4.58 9.64 14.30
N VAL A 48 5.25 8.98 15.24
CA VAL A 48 4.96 9.01 16.68
C VAL A 48 5.58 10.23 17.33
#